data_AF-A0A1X7SR13-F1
#
_entry.id   AF-A0A1X7SR13-F1
#
_cell.length_a   1.000
_cell.length_b   1.000
_cell.length_c   1.000
_cell.angle_alpha   90.00
_cell.angle_beta   90.00
_cell.angle_gamma   90.00
#
_symmetry.space_group_name_H-M   'P 1'
#
loop_
_entity.id
_entity.type
_entity.pdbx_description
1 polymer ?
#
loop_
_entity_poly.entity_id
_entity_poly.type
_entity_poly.pdbx_seq_one_letter_code
_entity_poly.pdbx_strand_id
1 'polypeptide(L)'
;MWLMGLNEEFKEARDWVENEMVVAQNKDVNLFETTIRVLGGLLSAYHLTKDHMFLEKATDLGDRLLHAFATSSHIPYSDVNLYTLKAHAPKWGPDSSVSEVTSIQLEFRDLSQLTGNKWETLEGIKFGEFVVLIAIRQNKISPF
;
A
#
# COMPACT_ATOMS: atom_id res chain seq x y z
N MET A 1 -20.36 3.17 -2.49
CA MET A 1 -21.14 3.04 -3.73
C MET A 1 -21.65 1.61 -3.89
N TRP A 2 -20.79 0.63 -4.19
CA TRP A 2 -21.21 -0.77 -4.41
C TRP A 2 -22.11 -1.37 -3.31
N LEU A 3 -21.68 -1.31 -2.04
CA LEU A 3 -22.45 -1.84 -0.91
C LEU A 3 -23.81 -1.14 -0.69
N MET A 4 -23.97 0.08 -1.20
CA MET A 4 -25.20 0.86 -1.08
C MET A 4 -26.14 0.68 -2.30
N GLY A 5 -25.76 -0.17 -3.27
CA GLY A 5 -26.53 -0.39 -4.50
C GLY A 5 -26.48 0.77 -5.51
N LEU A 6 -25.53 1.71 -5.34
CA LEU A 6 -25.32 2.86 -6.23
C LEU A 6 -24.51 2.43 -7.47
N ASN A 7 -25.16 1.69 -8.37
CA ASN A 7 -24.50 1.01 -9.48
C ASN A 7 -24.09 1.96 -10.61
N GLU A 8 -24.87 3.01 -10.87
CA GLU A 8 -24.58 3.97 -11.95
C GLU A 8 -23.36 4.83 -11.58
N GLU A 9 -23.34 5.35 -10.35
CA GLU A 9 -22.22 6.12 -9.80
C GLU A 9 -20.97 5.27 -9.66
N PHE A 10 -21.13 4.00 -9.25
CA PHE A 10 -20.00 3.06 -9.22
C PHE A 10 -19.42 2.84 -10.61
N LYS A 11 -20.28 2.70 -11.64
CA LYS A 11 -19.84 2.51 -13.01
C LYS A 11 -19.10 3.74 -13.54
N GLU A 12 -19.61 4.95 -13.30
CA GLU A 12 -18.91 6.18 -13.66
C GLU A 12 -17.53 6.27 -13.01
N ALA A 13 -17.44 5.97 -11.71
CA ALA A 13 -16.17 5.96 -11.00
C ALA A 13 -15.21 4.88 -11.51
N ARG A 14 -15.72 3.68 -11.83
CA ARG A 14 -14.93 2.59 -12.43
C ARG A 14 -14.35 3.02 -13.77
N ASP A 15 -15.15 3.62 -14.63
CA ASP A 15 -14.72 4.06 -15.96
C ASP A 15 -13.66 5.18 -15.86
N TRP A 16 -13.76 6.05 -14.85
CA TRP A 16 -12.69 7.02 -14.55
C TRP A 16 -11.39 6.33 -14.09
N VAL A 17 -11.48 5.32 -13.22
CA VAL A 17 -10.29 4.57 -12.77
C VAL A 17 -9.61 3.85 -13.93
N GLU A 18 -10.39 3.28 -14.85
CA GLU A 18 -9.85 2.61 -16.02
C GLU A 18 -9.11 3.58 -16.95
N ASN A 19 -9.78 4.68 -17.33
CA ASN A 19 -9.35 5.53 -18.42
C ASN A 19 -8.48 6.73 -17.99
N GLU A 20 -8.72 7.30 -16.81
CA GLU A 20 -8.14 8.58 -16.39
C GLU A 20 -7.11 8.41 -15.24
N MET A 21 -7.22 7.37 -14.41
CA MET A 21 -6.29 7.16 -13.31
C MET A 21 -4.91 6.75 -13.81
N VAL A 22 -3.98 7.71 -13.78
CA VAL A 22 -2.55 7.51 -14.01
C VAL A 22 -1.85 7.28 -12.68
N VAL A 23 -1.31 6.08 -12.47
CA VAL A 23 -0.55 5.71 -11.26
C VAL A 23 0.86 6.33 -11.29
N ALA A 24 1.50 6.35 -12.46
CA ALA A 24 2.88 6.81 -12.66
C ALA A 24 3.01 8.35 -12.70
N GLN A 25 2.44 9.06 -11.74
CA GLN A 25 2.57 10.52 -11.65
C GLN A 25 3.90 10.93 -11.02
N ASN A 26 4.52 11.99 -11.54
CA ASN A 26 5.75 12.54 -10.99
C ASN A 26 5.47 13.37 -9.73
N LYS A 27 5.13 12.67 -8.66
CA LYS A 27 4.75 13.23 -7.37
C LYS A 27 5.18 12.29 -6.25
N ASP A 28 5.65 12.89 -5.16
CA ASP A 28 5.91 12.17 -3.92
C ASP A 28 4.59 11.89 -3.21
N VAL A 29 4.41 10.65 -2.78
CA VAL A 29 3.26 10.21 -2.01
C VAL A 29 3.73 9.57 -0.71
N ASN A 30 2.95 9.76 0.35
CA ASN A 30 3.17 9.08 1.61
C ASN A 30 2.77 7.60 1.45
N LEU A 31 3.68 6.69 1.82
CA LEU A 31 3.50 5.25 1.69
C LEU A 31 2.27 4.77 2.45
N PHE A 32 2.11 5.19 3.70
CA PHE A 32 1.02 4.76 4.57
C PHE A 32 -0.34 5.22 4.03
N GLU A 33 -0.50 6.52 3.79
CA GLU A 33 -1.78 7.08 3.32
C GLU A 33 -2.20 6.51 1.96
N THR A 34 -1.24 6.30 1.06
CA THR A 34 -1.52 5.73 -0.26
C THR A 34 -1.91 4.26 -0.15
N THR A 35 -1.29 3.53 0.76
CA THR A 35 -1.60 2.12 1.00
C THR A 35 -3.01 1.94 1.54
N ILE A 36 -3.34 2.57 2.66
CA ILE A 36 -4.64 2.33 3.32
C ILE A 36 -5.83 2.89 2.53
N ARG A 37 -5.63 3.96 1.74
CA ARG A 37 -6.73 4.61 1.00
C ARG A 37 -6.86 4.10 -0.42
N VAL A 38 -5.77 4.13 -1.18
CA VAL A 38 -5.80 3.87 -2.62
C VAL A 38 -5.66 2.39 -2.88
N LEU A 39 -4.59 1.76 -2.37
CA LEU A 39 -4.37 0.32 -2.56
C LEU A 39 -5.49 -0.49 -1.89
N GLY A 40 -5.80 -0.21 -0.62
CA GLY A 40 -6.91 -0.86 0.09
C GLY A 40 -8.27 -0.64 -0.58
N GLY A 41 -8.52 0.54 -1.14
CA GLY A 41 -9.73 0.86 -1.89
C GLY A 41 -9.87 0.05 -3.19
N LEU A 42 -8.79 -0.03 -3.99
CA LEU A 42 -8.75 -0.81 -5.23
C LEU A 42 -8.93 -2.31 -4.95
N LEU A 43 -8.23 -2.85 -3.93
CA LEU A 43 -8.36 -4.25 -3.52
C LEU A 43 -9.77 -4.57 -3.03
N SER A 44 -10.37 -3.69 -2.24
CA SER A 44 -11.75 -3.85 -1.78
C SER A 44 -12.74 -3.84 -2.95
N ALA A 45 -12.56 -2.92 -3.90
CA ALA A 45 -13.38 -2.86 -5.11
C ALA A 45 -13.23 -4.14 -5.95
N TYR A 46 -12.02 -4.65 -6.13
CA TYR A 46 -11.78 -5.94 -6.78
C TYR A 46 -12.50 -7.08 -6.05
N HIS A 47 -12.39 -7.17 -4.73
CA HIS A 47 -13.02 -8.26 -3.98
C HIS A 47 -14.55 -8.26 -4.08
N LEU A 48 -15.17 -7.08 -4.12
CA LEU A 48 -16.61 -6.89 -4.22
C LEU A 48 -17.17 -7.11 -5.64
N THR A 49 -16.40 -6.75 -6.67
CA THR A 49 -16.88 -6.77 -8.06
C THR A 49 -16.31 -7.89 -8.91
N LYS A 50 -15.16 -8.45 -8.51
CA LYS A 50 -14.31 -9.35 -9.29
C LYS A 50 -13.84 -8.76 -10.64
N ASP A 51 -13.87 -7.45 -10.78
CA ASP A 51 -13.32 -6.76 -11.95
C ASP A 51 -11.80 -6.66 -11.85
N HIS A 52 -11.11 -7.43 -12.70
CA HIS A 52 -9.66 -7.51 -12.74
C HIS A 52 -8.97 -6.18 -13.03
N MET A 53 -9.64 -5.20 -13.63
CA MET A 53 -9.09 -3.85 -13.84
C MET A 53 -8.60 -3.22 -12.53
N PHE A 54 -9.36 -3.38 -11.44
CA PHE A 54 -8.94 -2.86 -10.13
C PHE A 54 -7.69 -3.57 -9.59
N LEU A 55 -7.59 -4.89 -9.80
CA LEU A 55 -6.41 -5.66 -9.40
C LEU A 55 -5.18 -5.26 -10.22
N GLU A 56 -5.33 -4.99 -11.52
CA GLU A 56 -4.24 -4.52 -12.39
C GLU A 56 -3.72 -3.16 -11.92
N LYS A 57 -4.61 -2.20 -11.64
CA LYS A 57 -4.23 -0.88 -11.09
C LYS A 57 -3.61 -1.00 -9.70
N ALA A 58 -4.14 -1.88 -8.84
CA ALA A 58 -3.60 -2.15 -7.51
C ALA A 58 -2.18 -2.74 -7.60
N THR A 59 -1.94 -3.61 -8.58
CA THR A 59 -0.62 -4.22 -8.80
C THR A 59 0.39 -3.18 -9.27
N ASP A 60 0.07 -2.36 -10.28
CA ASP A 60 0.96 -1.27 -10.73
C ASP A 60 1.28 -0.28 -9.60
N LEU A 61 0.28 0.08 -8.78
CA LEU A 61 0.52 0.94 -7.61
C LEU A 61 1.41 0.26 -6.57
N GLY A 62 1.11 -1.00 -6.23
CA GLY A 62 1.90 -1.79 -5.28
C GLY A 62 3.37 -1.88 -5.69
N ASP A 63 3.65 -2.21 -6.95
CA ASP A 63 5.00 -2.33 -7.51
C ASP A 63 5.82 -1.06 -7.31
N ARG A 64 5.18 0.11 -7.48
CA ARG A 64 5.84 1.41 -7.30
C ARG A 64 6.07 1.73 -5.83
N LEU A 65 5.09 1.45 -4.98
CA LEU A 65 5.20 1.69 -3.54
C LEU A 65 6.28 0.82 -2.88
N LEU A 66 6.56 -0.36 -3.44
CA LEU A 66 7.63 -1.25 -2.94
C LEU A 66 9.01 -0.60 -2.96
N HIS A 67 9.25 0.40 -3.80
CA HIS A 67 10.50 1.16 -3.79
C HIS A 67 10.73 1.94 -2.48
N ALA A 68 9.70 2.19 -1.69
CA ALA A 68 9.83 2.78 -0.36
C ALA A 68 10.64 1.90 0.60
N PHE A 69 10.66 0.59 0.40
CA PHE A 69 11.36 -0.39 1.23
C PHE A 69 12.85 -0.55 0.87
N ALA A 70 13.34 0.16 -0.15
CA ALA A 70 14.73 0.11 -0.58
C ALA A 70 15.65 0.90 0.37
N THR A 71 15.69 0.49 1.64
CA THR A 71 16.51 1.09 2.70
C THR A 71 17.47 0.06 3.28
N SER A 72 18.58 0.51 3.86
CA SER A 72 19.59 -0.38 4.46
C SER A 72 19.09 -1.11 5.72
N SER A 73 18.09 -0.55 6.41
CA SER A 73 17.48 -1.13 7.62
C SER A 73 16.26 -2.01 7.31
N HIS A 74 15.80 -2.04 6.06
CA HIS A 74 14.52 -2.62 5.63
C HIS A 74 13.28 -1.94 6.24
N ILE A 75 13.46 -0.85 6.99
CA ILE A 75 12.37 0.04 7.41
C ILE A 75 12.05 0.95 6.22
N PRO A 76 10.83 0.96 5.69
CA PRO A 76 10.53 1.78 4.53
C PRO A 76 10.63 3.26 4.86
N TYR A 77 11.01 4.06 3.87
CA TYR A 77 10.86 5.51 3.92
C TYR A 77 9.38 5.92 3.94
N SER A 78 9.09 7.10 4.49
CA SER A 78 7.72 7.62 4.56
C SER A 78 7.18 8.03 3.20
N ASP A 79 8.02 8.60 2.32
CA ASP A 79 7.61 9.12 1.03
C ASP A 79 8.30 8.39 -0.13
N VAL A 80 7.56 8.19 -1.22
CA VAL A 80 8.06 7.61 -2.47
C VAL A 80 7.48 8.34 -3.67
N ASN A 81 8.32 8.62 -4.66
CA ASN A 81 7.89 9.18 -5.92
C ASN A 81 7.41 8.08 -6.87
N LEU A 82 6.15 8.10 -7.29
CA LEU A 82 5.57 7.04 -8.09
C LEU A 82 6.09 6.96 -9.54
N TYR A 83 6.69 8.05 -10.05
CA TYR A 83 7.29 8.09 -11.38
C TYR A 83 8.78 7.75 -11.36
N THR A 84 9.56 8.45 -10.53
CA THR A 84 11.01 8.27 -10.47
C THR A 84 11.45 7.08 -9.62
N LEU A 85 10.52 6.50 -8.84
CA LEU A 85 10.74 5.36 -7.94
C LEU A 85 11.80 5.64 -6.86
N LYS A 86 12.04 6.93 -6.58
CA LYS A 86 12.93 7.37 -5.52
C LYS A 86 12.13 7.58 -4.24
N ALA A 87 12.58 6.91 -3.19
CA ALA A 87 12.03 7.06 -1.86
C ALA A 87 12.96 7.89 -0.98
N HIS A 88 12.38 8.63 -0.04
CA HIS A 88 13.14 9.46 0.88
C HIS A 88 12.41 9.65 2.21
N ALA A 89 13.18 9.93 3.24
CA ALA A 89 12.64 10.36 4.53
C ALA A 89 11.94 11.72 4.38
N PRO A 90 10.99 12.05 5.26
CA PRO A 90 10.31 13.33 5.21
C PRO A 90 11.31 14.49 5.45
N LYS A 91 10.99 15.68 4.93
CA LYS A 91 11.89 16.85 5.01
C LYS A 91 12.24 17.28 6.43
N TRP A 92 11.42 16.91 7.41
CA TRP A 92 11.55 17.31 8.82
C TRP A 92 12.30 16.29 9.69
N GLY A 93 12.74 15.15 9.15
CA GLY A 93 13.55 14.19 9.92
C GLY A 93 13.78 12.86 9.19
N PRO A 94 14.83 12.11 9.57
CA PRO A 94 15.14 10.82 8.94
C PRO A 94 14.19 9.70 9.37
N ASP A 95 13.41 9.91 10.44
CA ASP A 95 12.64 8.87 11.11
C ASP A 95 11.26 8.70 10.46
N SER A 96 10.91 7.45 10.19
CA SER A 96 9.55 7.06 9.80
C SER A 96 8.68 6.82 11.03
N SER A 97 7.40 7.17 10.93
CA SER A 97 6.47 6.91 12.03
C SER A 97 6.23 5.41 12.19
N VAL A 98 6.25 4.91 13.42
CA VAL A 98 5.99 3.48 13.71
C VAL A 98 4.61 3.07 13.16
N SER A 99 3.59 3.90 13.35
CA SER A 99 2.25 3.59 12.84
C SER A 99 2.19 3.50 11.32
N GLU A 100 2.94 4.34 10.61
CA GLU A 100 2.99 4.32 9.15
C GLU A 100 3.59 3.02 8.63
N VAL A 101 4.65 2.53 9.27
CA VAL A 101 5.31 1.29 8.84
C VAL A 101 4.60 0.03 9.33
N THR A 102 3.74 0.12 10.36
CA THR A 102 2.98 -1.02 10.93
C THR A 102 1.49 -1.05 10.55
N SER A 103 1.04 -0.25 9.59
CA SER A 103 -0.37 -0.22 9.17
C SER A 103 -0.52 -0.26 7.65
N ILE A 104 0.26 -1.13 7.02
CA ILE A 104 0.29 -1.39 5.56
C ILE A 104 0.26 -2.88 5.22
N GLN A 105 0.36 -3.74 6.24
CA GLN A 105 0.64 -5.17 6.10
C GLN A 105 -0.52 -5.92 5.46
N LEU A 106 -1.77 -5.54 5.76
CA LEU A 106 -2.94 -6.26 5.27
C LEU A 106 -3.09 -6.09 3.76
N GLU A 107 -2.91 -4.88 3.27
CA GLU A 107 -3.02 -4.51 1.86
C GLU A 107 -1.94 -5.19 1.03
N PHE A 108 -0.68 -5.12 1.47
CA PHE A 108 0.43 -5.79 0.76
C PHE A 108 0.33 -7.31 0.82
N ARG A 109 -0.16 -7.89 1.93
CA ARG A 109 -0.40 -9.33 2.04
C ARG A 109 -1.51 -9.79 1.10
N ASP A 110 -2.63 -9.08 1.06
CA ASP A 110 -3.74 -9.39 0.15
C ASP A 110 -3.29 -9.28 -1.31
N LEU A 111 -2.60 -8.19 -1.68
CA LEU A 111 -2.03 -8.04 -3.02
C LEU A 111 -1.07 -9.19 -3.37
N SER A 112 -0.22 -9.61 -2.42
CA SER A 112 0.68 -10.75 -2.63
C SER A 112 -0.08 -12.04 -2.92
N GLN A 113 -1.12 -12.35 -2.14
CA GLN A 113 -1.93 -13.54 -2.33
C GLN A 113 -2.65 -13.53 -3.70
N LEU A 114 -3.18 -12.39 -4.10
CA LEU A 114 -3.87 -12.22 -5.38
C LEU A 114 -2.94 -12.28 -6.60
N THR A 115 -1.67 -11.90 -6.44
CA THR A 115 -0.69 -11.86 -7.53
C THR A 115 0.25 -13.08 -7.57
N GLY A 116 -0.01 -14.10 -6.74
CA GLY A 116 0.75 -15.34 -6.72
C GLY A 116 2.10 -15.25 -5.98
N ASN A 117 2.11 -14.56 -4.85
CA ASN A 117 3.24 -14.44 -3.92
C ASN A 117 4.48 -13.73 -4.47
N LYS A 118 4.32 -12.87 -5.47
CA LYS A 118 5.43 -12.02 -5.94
C LYS A 118 6.04 -11.18 -4.81
N TRP A 119 5.22 -10.74 -3.85
CA TRP A 119 5.63 -9.77 -2.83
C TRP A 119 6.01 -10.40 -1.47
N GLU A 120 5.70 -11.68 -1.25
CA GLU A 120 6.15 -12.45 -0.08
C GLU A 120 7.70 -12.54 0.04
N THR A 121 8.41 -12.31 -1.07
CA THR A 121 9.88 -12.37 -1.10
C THR A 121 10.52 -11.08 -0.58
N LEU A 122 9.76 -9.99 -0.43
CA LEU A 122 10.29 -8.74 0.09
C LEU A 122 10.33 -8.80 1.62
N GLU A 123 11.56 -8.85 2.15
CA GLU A 123 11.85 -8.89 3.60
C GLU A 123 11.14 -7.80 4.41
N GLY A 124 10.66 -6.73 3.76
CA GLY A 124 9.84 -5.66 4.36
C GLY A 124 8.48 -6.13 4.92
N ILE A 125 7.80 -7.12 4.32
CA ILE A 125 6.55 -7.67 4.89
C ILE A 125 6.84 -8.50 6.15
N LYS A 126 7.92 -9.30 6.12
CA LYS A 126 8.43 -10.02 7.30
C LYS A 126 8.91 -9.06 8.39
N PHE A 127 9.38 -7.87 8.02
CA PHE A 127 9.79 -6.84 8.95
C PHE A 127 8.60 -6.19 9.68
N GLY A 128 7.45 -6.03 9.01
CA GLY A 128 6.20 -5.63 9.69
C GLY A 128 5.83 -6.57 10.86
N GLU A 129 5.93 -7.89 10.63
CA GLU A 129 5.77 -8.89 11.70
C GLU A 129 6.86 -8.76 12.77
N PHE A 130 8.10 -8.48 12.37
CA PHE A 130 9.24 -8.31 13.28
C PHE A 130 9.14 -7.05 14.16
N VAL A 131 8.64 -5.92 13.64
CA VAL A 131 8.42 -4.68 14.42
C VAL A 131 7.31 -4.86 15.43
N VAL A 132 6.21 -5.51 15.05
CA VAL A 132 5.14 -5.88 16.00
C VAL A 132 5.71 -6.79 17.10
N LEU A 133 6.53 -7.78 16.75
CA LEU A 133 7.21 -8.65 17.72
C LEU A 133 8.18 -7.88 18.64
N ILE A 134 8.92 -6.89 18.15
CA ILE A 134 9.79 -6.04 18.97
C ILE A 134 8.97 -5.11 19.87
N ALA A 135 7.90 -4.50 19.36
CA ALA A 135 7.04 -3.61 20.13
C ALA A 135 6.31 -4.35 21.26
N ILE A 136 5.88 -5.59 21.00
CA ILE A 136 5.35 -6.52 22.01
C ILE A 136 6.45 -6.91 23.02
N ARG A 137 7.66 -7.26 22.57
CA ARG A 137 8.78 -7.62 23.46
C ARG A 137 9.27 -6.47 24.33
N GLN A 138 9.13 -5.23 23.88
CA GLN A 138 9.49 -4.04 24.64
C GLN A 138 8.37 -3.53 25.57
N ASN A 139 7.25 -4.25 25.70
CA ASN A 139 6.11 -3.90 26.56
C ASN A 139 5.53 -2.49 26.28
N LYS A 140 5.72 -1.97 25.07
CA LYS A 140 5.21 -0.65 24.66
C LYS A 140 3.79 -0.69 24.10
N ILE A 141 3.24 -1.89 23.90
CA ILE A 141 1.85 -2.14 23.48
C ILE A 141 1.38 -3.40 24.20
N SER A 142 0.17 -3.41 24.79
CA SER A 142 -0.35 -4.62 25.45
C SER A 142 -0.78 -5.65 24.40
N PRO A 143 -0.52 -6.95 24.62
CA PRO A 143 -1.16 -7.98 23.82
C PRO A 143 -2.67 -7.91 24.10
N PHE A 144 -3.48 -7.90 23.04
CA PHE A 144 -4.90 -8.22 23.17
C PHE A 144 -5.07 -9.73 23.36
#